data_AF-A0A9E3VV17-F1
#
_entry.id   AF-A0A9E3VV17-F1
#
_cell.length_a   1.000
_cell.length_b   1.000
_cell.length_c   1.000
_cell.angle_alpha   90.00
_cell.angle_beta   90.00
_cell.angle_gamma   90.00
#
_symmetry.space_group_name_H-M   'P 1'
#
loop_
_entity.id
_entity.type
_entity.pdbx_description
1 polymer ?
#
loop_
_entity_poly.entity_id
_entity_poly.type
_entity_poly.pdbx_seq_one_letter_code
_entity_poly.pdbx_strand_id
1 'polypeptide(L)' 'MKNHTVSVFPSKVPLEKTHQLAWKIAAVAADAAPIDPAAQEMVINRIIDNASVALAAINRTP' A
#
# COMPACT_ATOMS: atom_id res chain seq x y z
N MET A 1 9.86 15.83 1.86
CA MET A 1 9.88 14.64 0.98
C MET A 1 11.23 13.95 1.13
N LYS A 2 11.27 12.64 1.40
CA LYS A 2 12.51 11.87 1.54
C LYS A 2 12.70 11.00 0.31
N ASN A 3 13.79 11.21 -0.42
CA ASN A 3 14.10 10.40 -1.60
C ASN A 3 14.84 9.11 -1.17
N HIS A 4 14.43 7.97 -1.74
CA HIS A 4 15.09 6.69 -1.52
C HIS A 4 15.69 6.18 -2.84
N THR A 5 17.01 6.00 -2.88
CA THR A 5 17.64 5.29 -3.99
C THR A 5 17.34 3.80 -3.88
N VAL A 6 16.84 3.22 -4.96
CA VAL A 6 16.48 1.79 -5.06
C VAL A 6 17.38 1.13 -6.08
N SER A 7 17.86 -0.06 -5.76
CA SER A 7 18.69 -0.88 -6.63
C SER A 7 18.38 -2.34 -6.40
N VAL A 8 18.57 -3.17 -7.44
CA VAL A 8 18.43 -4.62 -7.35
C VAL A 8 19.65 -5.22 -6.67
N PHE A 9 19.45 -6.28 -5.88
CA PHE A 9 20.51 -7.04 -5.22
C PHE A 9 20.40 -8.51 -5.62
N PRO A 10 21.52 -9.20 -5.92
CA PRO A 10 21.51 -10.65 -6.06
C PRO A 10 21.04 -11.31 -4.76
N SER A 11 20.18 -12.33 -4.85
CA SER A 11 19.60 -13.01 -3.68
C SER A 11 20.63 -13.63 -2.72
N LYS A 12 21.82 -13.97 -3.23
CA LYS A 12 22.94 -14.48 -2.43
C LYS A 12 23.61 -13.43 -1.53
N VAL A 13 23.36 -12.15 -1.77
CA VAL A 13 23.94 -11.06 -0.97
C VAL A 13 22.98 -10.73 0.16
N PRO A 14 23.39 -10.87 1.43
CA PRO A 14 22.55 -10.48 2.55
C PRO A 14 22.37 -8.97 2.54
N LEU A 15 21.11 -8.52 2.55
CA LEU A 15 20.74 -7.12 2.66
C LEU A 15 19.95 -6.91 3.95
N GLU A 16 20.44 -6.00 4.78
CA GLU A 16 19.76 -5.59 6.01
C GLU A 16 18.30 -5.24 5.74
N LYS A 17 17.39 -5.73 6.59
CA LYS A 17 15.95 -5.53 6.42
C LYS A 17 15.60 -4.05 6.26
N THR A 18 16.23 -3.19 7.06
CA THR A 18 16.03 -1.74 7.05
C THR A 18 16.40 -1.07 5.71
N HIS A 19 17.27 -1.69 4.91
CA HIS A 19 17.66 -1.19 3.59
C HIS A 19 16.70 -1.63 2.48
N GLN A 20 15.90 -2.67 2.71
CA GLN A 20 14.93 -3.16 1.73
C GLN A 20 13.84 -2.12 1.48
N LEU A 21 13.41 -1.99 0.22
CA LEU A 21 12.31 -1.08 -0.13
C LEU A 21 11.03 -1.45 0.62
N ALA A 22 10.74 -2.75 0.78
CA ALA A 22 9.59 -3.24 1.52
C ALA A 22 9.57 -2.73 2.97
N TRP A 23 10.73 -2.70 3.66
CA TRP A 23 10.83 -2.14 5.01
C TRP A 23 10.52 -0.66 5.03
N LYS A 24 11.05 0.11 4.06
CA LYS A 24 10.81 1.56 3.97
C LYS A 24 9.32 1.87 3.73
N ILE A 25 8.65 1.08 2.88
CA ILE A 25 7.19 1.18 2.68
C ILE A 25 6.44 0.84 3.97
N ALA A 26 6.81 -0.25 4.64
CA ALA A 26 6.17 -0.65 5.90
C ALA A 26 6.36 0.41 7.00
N ALA A 27 7.54 1.03 7.08
CA ALA A 27 7.80 2.10 8.03
C ALA A 27 6.90 3.33 7.79
N VAL A 28 6.64 3.71 6.54
CA VAL A 28 5.68 4.78 6.20
C VAL A 28 4.24 4.36 6.52
N ALA A 29 3.87 3.12 6.22
CA ALA A 29 2.52 2.62 6.49
C ALA A 29 2.20 2.51 8.00
N ALA A 30 3.20 2.25 8.83
CA ALA A 30 3.07 2.17 10.28
C ALA A 30 3.30 3.50 11.01
N ASP A 31 3.70 4.56 10.29
CA ASP A 31 3.94 5.88 10.87
C ASP A 31 2.64 6.48 11.40
N ALA A 32 2.69 7.07 12.59
CA ALA A 32 1.53 7.68 13.25
C ALA A 32 1.25 9.11 12.76
N ALA A 33 1.47 9.37 11.47
CA ALA A 33 1.19 10.67 10.87
C ALA A 33 -0.31 10.99 10.92
N PRO A 34 -0.68 12.29 10.99
CA PRO A 34 -2.06 12.72 10.82
C PRO A 34 -2.64 12.23 9.48
N ILE A 35 -3.91 11.81 9.51
CA ILE A 35 -4.63 11.38 8.32
C ILE A 35 -5.04 12.61 7.51
N ASP A 36 -4.81 12.58 6.20
CA ASP A 36 -5.33 13.58 5.26
C ASP A 36 -6.86 13.43 5.13
N PRO A 37 -7.66 14.47 5.48
CA PRO A 37 -9.12 14.40 5.41
C PRO A 37 -9.67 14.08 4.02
N ALA A 38 -9.04 14.59 2.94
CA ALA A 38 -9.48 14.33 1.58
C ALA A 38 -9.22 12.86 1.18
N ALA A 39 -8.08 12.31 1.61
CA ALA A 39 -7.78 10.90 1.41
C ALA A 39 -8.73 10.00 2.21
N GLN A 40 -9.07 10.38 3.45
CA GLN A 40 -10.02 9.65 4.29
C GLN A 40 -11.40 9.55 3.63
N GLU A 41 -11.93 10.66 3.13
CA GLU A 41 -13.22 10.69 2.41
C GLU A 41 -13.20 9.75 1.19
N MET A 42 -12.12 9.79 0.40
CA MET A 42 -11.97 8.93 -0.77
C MET A 42 -11.81 7.44 -0.42
N VAL A 43 -11.17 7.10 0.70
CA VAL A 43 -11.07 5.71 1.17
C VAL A 43 -12.45 5.16 1.54
N ILE A 44 -13.29 5.97 2.18
CA ILE A 44 -14.69 5.59 2.49
C ILE A 44 -15.44 5.26 1.20
N ASN A 45 -15.36 6.15 0.19
CA ASN A 45 -15.98 5.93 -1.11
C ASN A 45 -15.46 4.65 -1.77
N ARG A 46 -14.16 4.35 -1.68
CA ARG A 46 -13.56 3.15 -2.27
C ARG A 46 -14.06 1.86 -1.64
N ILE A 47 -14.25 1.83 -0.32
CA ILE A 47 -14.80 0.66 0.37
C ILE A 47 -16.22 0.37 -0.13
N ILE A 48 -17.06 1.40 -0.23
CA ILE A 48 -18.44 1.28 -0.73
C ILE A 48 -18.44 0.77 -2.17
N ASP A 49 -17.67 1.41 -3.05
CA ASP A 49 -17.61 1.07 -4.48
C ASP A 49 -17.15 -0.38 -4.70
N ASN A 50 -16.05 -0.80 -4.07
CA ASN A 50 -15.56 -2.17 -4.18
C ASN A 50 -16.56 -3.20 -3.66
N ALA A 51 -17.26 -2.91 -2.55
CA ALA A 51 -18.28 -3.78 -2.01
C ALA A 51 -19.50 -3.88 -2.94
N SER A 52 -19.94 -2.77 -3.52
CA SER A 52 -21.02 -2.72 -4.51
C SER A 52 -20.66 -3.53 -5.76
N VAL A 53 -19.44 -3.37 -6.29
CA VAL A 53 -18.96 -4.16 -7.43
C VAL A 53 -18.92 -5.65 -7.09
N ALA A 54 -18.40 -6.03 -5.92
CA ALA A 54 -18.35 -7.41 -5.47
C ALA A 54 -19.76 -8.03 -5.36
N LEU A 55 -20.73 -7.28 -4.82
CA LEU A 55 -22.11 -7.74 -4.71
C LEU A 55 -22.76 -7.92 -6.10
N ALA A 56 -22.55 -6.98 -7.01
CA ALA A 56 -23.08 -7.07 -8.38
C ALA A 56 -22.48 -8.25 -9.16
N ALA A 57 -21.22 -8.61 -8.87
CA ALA A 57 -20.51 -9.69 -9.54
C ALA A 57 -20.77 -11.08 -8.94
N ILE A 58 -21.43 -11.20 -7.78
CA ILE A 58 -21.43 -12.44 -6.98
C ILE A 58 -21.96 -13.68 -7.72
N ASN A 59 -22.90 -13.50 -8.66
CA ASN A 59 -23.48 -14.58 -9.48
C ASN A 59 -23.16 -14.42 -10.97
N ARG A 60 -22.26 -13.51 -11.34
CA ARG A 60 -21.91 -13.24 -12.74
C ARG A 60 -20.86 -14.26 -13.19
N THR A 61 -21.17 -15.02 -14.25
CA THR A 61 -20.17 -15.86 -14.93
C THR A 61 -19.20 -15.00 -15.74
N PRO A 62 -17.94 -15.43 -15.94
CA PRO A 62 -16.97 -14.74 -16.79
C PRO A 62 -17.52 -14.36 -18.18
#